data_AF-A0A1Q3BK11-F1
#
_entry.id   AF-A0A1Q3BK11-F1
#
_cell.length_a   1.000
_cell.length_b   1.000
_cell.length_c   1.000
_cell.angle_alpha   90.00
_cell.angle_beta   90.00
_cell.angle_gamma   90.00
#
_symmetry.space_group_name_H-M   'P 1'
#
loop_
_entity.id
_entity.type
_entity.pdbx_description
1 polymer ?
#
loop_
_entity_poly.entity_id
_entity_poly.type
_entity_poly.pdbx_seq_one_letter_code
_entity_poly.pdbx_strand_id
1 'polypeptide(L)'
;ERYKSSYAARKILCGRIIDLSFTTGDRLNFEQWFQALGWKDYFVINAPYYVELVKEFYSNLSNVGDSCSNVVEITTEINKVVIKFDDKILGNILGIPAVGSKFFNLPYLIIKNMLRATNKVDGALPYGMVITKIISHFGIVVGNEVPSRIDVGDIYNDSSLKRMGWKRVYKPDEGFVWLPK
;
A
#
# COMPACT_ATOMS: atom_id res chain seq x y z
N GLU A 1 -26.27 9.51 0.47
CA GLU A 1 -25.62 8.20 0.23
C GLU A 1 -24.18 8.28 0.72
N ARG A 2 -23.62 7.17 1.24
CA ARG A 2 -22.25 7.14 1.78
C ARG A 2 -21.17 7.34 0.71
N TYR A 3 -21.40 6.79 -0.48
CA TYR A 3 -20.54 6.93 -1.64
C TYR A 3 -21.36 6.76 -2.93
N LYS A 4 -20.82 7.22 -4.07
CA LYS A 4 -21.47 7.09 -5.39
C LYS A 4 -21.65 5.62 -5.77
N SER A 5 -22.76 5.27 -6.40
CA SER A 5 -23.08 3.89 -6.83
C SER A 5 -22.02 3.25 -7.71
N SER A 6 -21.28 4.03 -8.51
CA SER A 6 -20.14 3.58 -9.32
C SER A 6 -19.00 2.96 -8.52
N TYR A 7 -18.91 3.23 -7.21
CA TYR A 7 -17.90 2.62 -6.32
C TYR A 7 -18.39 1.34 -5.64
N ALA A 8 -19.70 1.07 -5.62
CA ALA A 8 -20.27 -0.06 -4.91
C ALA A 8 -19.75 -1.42 -5.42
N ALA A 9 -19.64 -1.58 -6.74
CA ALA A 9 -19.21 -2.81 -7.39
C ALA A 9 -17.68 -2.95 -7.53
N ARG A 10 -16.91 -1.91 -7.23
CA ARG A 10 -15.46 -1.90 -7.46
C ARG A 10 -14.73 -2.75 -6.41
N LYS A 11 -13.90 -3.69 -6.90
CA LYS A 11 -13.05 -4.53 -6.04
C LYS A 11 -12.00 -3.68 -5.33
N ILE A 12 -11.75 -3.97 -4.05
CA ILE A 12 -10.66 -3.37 -3.28
C ILE A 12 -9.44 -4.29 -3.33
N LEU A 13 -8.26 -3.70 -3.51
CA LEU A 13 -6.97 -4.36 -3.31
C LEU A 13 -6.43 -3.92 -1.94
N CYS A 14 -6.34 -4.86 -1.00
CA CYS A 14 -5.88 -4.61 0.36
C CYS A 14 -4.43 -4.10 0.41
N GLY A 15 -3.57 -4.57 -0.50
CA GLY A 15 -2.13 -4.36 -0.51
C GLY A 15 -1.41 -5.69 -0.69
N ARG A 16 -0.10 -5.71 -0.49
CA ARG A 16 0.69 -6.94 -0.43
C ARG A 16 1.65 -6.86 0.74
N ILE A 17 1.91 -8.00 1.36
CA ILE A 17 2.90 -8.14 2.44
C ILE A 17 4.07 -8.96 1.93
N ILE A 18 5.26 -8.69 2.44
CA ILE A 18 6.44 -9.54 2.22
C ILE A 18 6.72 -10.28 3.51
N ASP A 19 6.64 -11.61 3.45
CA ASP A 19 7.19 -12.45 4.51
C ASP A 19 8.72 -12.39 4.41
N LEU A 20 9.40 -11.73 5.35
CA LEU A 20 10.86 -11.61 5.28
C LEU A 20 11.57 -12.86 5.82
N SER A 21 10.85 -13.75 6.51
CA SER A 21 11.42 -14.93 7.18
C SER A 21 11.98 -15.95 6.20
N PHE A 22 11.39 -16.11 5.01
CA PHE A 22 11.86 -17.06 4.01
C PHE A 22 13.21 -16.68 3.37
N THR A 23 13.63 -15.42 3.52
CA THR A 23 14.94 -14.95 3.07
C THR A 23 16.01 -14.94 4.16
N THR A 24 15.62 -15.18 5.42
CA THR A 24 16.56 -15.18 6.53
C THR A 24 17.56 -16.33 6.42
N GLY A 25 18.85 -16.00 6.38
CA GLY A 25 19.93 -16.99 6.24
C GLY A 25 20.24 -17.42 4.80
N ASP A 26 19.47 -16.92 3.82
CA ASP A 26 19.80 -17.05 2.40
C ASP A 26 20.60 -15.83 1.93
N ARG A 27 21.28 -15.92 0.77
CA ARG A 27 21.98 -14.76 0.17
C ARG A 27 21.05 -13.69 -0.42
N LEU A 28 19.74 -13.92 -0.43
CA LEU A 28 18.76 -12.98 -0.98
C LEU A 28 18.34 -11.99 0.10
N ASN A 29 18.87 -10.76 0.06
CA ASN A 29 18.79 -9.84 1.20
C ASN A 29 17.72 -8.74 1.04
N PHE A 30 16.47 -9.14 0.79
CA PHE A 30 15.35 -8.19 0.64
C PHE A 30 15.18 -7.30 1.87
N GLU A 31 15.30 -7.88 3.06
CA GLU A 31 15.16 -7.14 4.29
C GLU A 31 16.17 -6.00 4.39
N GLN A 32 17.45 -6.23 4.13
CA GLN A 32 18.46 -5.16 4.15
C GLN A 32 18.20 -4.09 3.10
N TRP A 33 17.78 -4.46 1.88
CA TRP A 33 17.45 -3.48 0.84
C TRP A 33 16.25 -2.61 1.26
N PHE A 34 15.19 -3.21 1.80
CA PHE A 34 14.04 -2.44 2.28
C PHE A 34 14.37 -1.60 3.51
N GLN A 35 15.25 -2.06 4.40
CA GLN A 35 15.75 -1.26 5.52
C GLN A 35 16.55 -0.05 5.02
N ALA A 36 17.46 -0.24 4.06
CA ALA A 36 18.26 0.84 3.48
C ALA A 36 17.40 1.91 2.79
N LEU A 37 16.27 1.50 2.20
CA LEU A 37 15.29 2.41 1.60
C LEU A 37 14.30 3.01 2.62
N GLY A 38 14.29 2.53 3.86
CA GLY A 38 13.27 2.89 4.87
C GLY A 38 11.87 2.39 4.54
N TRP A 39 11.74 1.30 3.75
CA TRP A 39 10.46 0.74 3.29
C TRP A 39 10.05 -0.55 4.01
N LYS A 40 10.90 -1.08 4.90
CA LYS A 40 10.64 -2.34 5.61
C LYS A 40 9.27 -2.33 6.28
N ASP A 41 8.98 -1.30 7.06
CA ASP A 41 7.75 -1.20 7.86
C ASP A 41 6.49 -1.10 7.00
N TYR A 42 6.61 -0.56 5.78
CA TYR A 42 5.52 -0.52 4.81
C TYR A 42 5.17 -1.90 4.26
N PHE A 43 6.17 -2.70 3.88
CA PHE A 43 5.95 -4.03 3.30
C PHE A 43 5.49 -5.08 4.31
N VAL A 44 5.52 -4.77 5.60
CA VAL A 44 5.02 -5.65 6.68
C VAL A 44 3.72 -5.14 7.31
N ILE A 45 3.08 -4.11 6.75
CA ILE A 45 1.78 -3.63 7.23
C ILE A 45 0.74 -4.74 7.13
N ASN A 46 0.34 -5.28 8.29
CA ASN A 46 -0.74 -6.24 8.44
C ASN A 46 -1.87 -5.64 9.29
N ALA A 47 -2.60 -4.70 8.71
CA ALA A 47 -3.75 -4.08 9.33
C ALA A 47 -5.05 -4.60 8.69
N PRO A 48 -6.16 -4.69 9.44
CA PRO A 48 -7.46 -4.86 8.81
C PRO A 48 -7.74 -3.66 7.89
N TYR A 49 -8.61 -3.85 6.91
CA TYR A 49 -9.16 -2.77 6.10
C TYR A 49 -10.68 -2.85 6.03
N TYR A 50 -11.33 -1.70 5.87
CA TYR A 50 -12.77 -1.60 5.97
C TYR A 50 -13.35 -1.22 4.60
N VAL A 51 -14.13 -2.14 4.02
CA VAL A 51 -14.58 -2.05 2.62
C VAL A 51 -15.34 -0.75 2.36
N GLU A 52 -16.29 -0.42 3.24
CA GLU A 52 -17.19 0.70 3.05
C GLU A 52 -16.46 2.04 3.25
N LEU A 53 -15.56 2.13 4.24
CA LEU A 53 -14.69 3.30 4.44
C LEU A 53 -13.72 3.54 3.28
N VAL A 54 -13.16 2.47 2.70
CA VAL A 54 -12.27 2.61 1.53
C VAL A 54 -13.05 3.12 0.31
N LYS A 55 -14.28 2.63 0.09
CA LYS A 55 -15.13 3.14 -0.99
C LYS A 55 -15.55 4.59 -0.77
N GLU A 56 -15.89 4.96 0.46
CA GLU A 56 -16.18 6.34 0.87
C GLU A 56 -14.96 7.26 0.63
N PHE A 57 -13.78 6.84 1.11
CA PHE A 57 -12.51 7.52 0.87
C PHE A 57 -12.33 7.85 -0.62
N TYR A 58 -12.51 6.86 -1.51
CA TYR A 58 -12.30 7.03 -2.94
C TYR A 58 -13.40 7.81 -3.65
N SER A 59 -14.65 7.64 -3.24
CA SER A 59 -15.80 8.36 -3.83
C SER A 59 -15.68 9.88 -3.66
N ASN A 60 -15.06 10.29 -2.56
CA ASN A 60 -14.88 11.68 -2.16
C ASN A 60 -13.45 12.21 -2.39
N LEU A 61 -12.55 11.37 -2.91
CA LEU A 61 -11.17 11.74 -3.18
C LEU A 61 -11.08 12.76 -4.31
N SER A 62 -10.40 13.87 -4.06
CA SER A 62 -10.09 14.87 -5.07
C SER A 62 -8.67 15.42 -4.91
N ASN A 63 -8.12 15.93 -6.02
CA ASN A 63 -6.84 16.62 -6.03
C ASN A 63 -7.08 18.11 -5.75
N VAL A 64 -6.40 18.65 -4.73
CA VAL A 64 -6.43 20.08 -4.37
C VAL A 64 -5.29 20.83 -5.06
N GLY A 65 -4.24 20.12 -5.47
CA GLY A 65 -3.08 20.72 -6.14
C GLY A 65 -3.43 21.28 -7.52
N ASP A 66 -2.86 22.43 -7.86
CA ASP A 66 -2.88 22.98 -9.21
C ASP A 66 -2.28 21.95 -10.19
N SER A 67 -2.95 21.73 -11.31
CA SER A 67 -2.56 20.76 -12.34
C SER A 67 -1.18 21.05 -12.93
N CYS A 68 -0.72 22.29 -12.81
CA CYS A 68 0.61 22.75 -13.19
C CYS A 68 1.66 22.61 -12.06
N SER A 69 1.25 22.31 -10.83
CA SER A 69 2.14 22.21 -9.69
C SER A 69 2.72 20.80 -9.52
N ASN A 70 3.97 20.76 -9.09
CA ASN A 70 4.62 19.52 -8.71
C ASN A 70 4.19 19.01 -7.32
N VAL A 71 3.27 19.70 -6.63
CA VAL A 71 2.80 19.35 -5.29
C VAL A 71 1.50 18.57 -5.44
N VAL A 72 1.47 17.33 -4.94
CA VAL A 72 0.25 16.52 -4.96
C VAL A 72 -0.33 16.54 -3.56
N GLU A 73 -1.32 17.41 -3.37
CA GLU A 73 -2.14 17.46 -2.16
C GLU A 73 -3.51 16.88 -2.50
N ILE A 74 -3.94 15.87 -1.73
CA ILE A 74 -5.26 15.26 -1.92
C ILE A 74 -6.14 15.52 -0.71
N THR A 75 -7.44 15.62 -0.98
CA THR A 75 -8.46 15.75 0.03
C THR A 75 -9.50 14.66 -0.16
N THR A 76 -10.07 14.19 0.94
CA THR A 76 -11.24 13.32 0.94
C THR A 76 -12.11 13.65 2.15
N GLU A 77 -13.38 13.29 2.11
CA GLU A 77 -14.30 13.42 3.23
C GLU A 77 -14.82 12.05 3.61
N ILE A 78 -14.68 11.68 4.88
CA ILE A 78 -15.13 10.40 5.43
C ILE A 78 -15.83 10.67 6.75
N ASN A 79 -17.03 10.16 6.94
CA ASN A 79 -17.83 10.40 8.15
C ASN A 79 -17.93 11.90 8.49
N LYS A 80 -18.06 12.78 7.47
CA LYS A 80 -18.08 14.25 7.57
C LYS A 80 -16.78 14.90 8.06
N VAL A 81 -15.70 14.13 8.19
CA VAL A 81 -14.37 14.63 8.52
C VAL A 81 -13.60 14.83 7.22
N VAL A 82 -13.13 16.05 6.98
CA VAL A 82 -12.28 16.37 5.83
C VAL A 82 -10.84 16.03 6.18
N ILE A 83 -10.27 15.11 5.43
CA ILE A 83 -8.88 14.70 5.52
C ILE A 83 -8.11 15.35 4.36
N LYS A 84 -7.01 16.03 4.68
CA LYS A 84 -6.05 16.57 3.70
C LYS A 84 -4.66 16.05 3.99
N PHE A 85 -3.96 15.60 2.96
CA PHE A 85 -2.58 15.16 3.11
C PHE A 85 -1.81 15.23 1.80
N ASP A 86 -0.50 15.40 1.93
CA ASP A 86 0.49 15.31 0.85
C ASP A 86 1.35 14.04 1.03
N ASP A 87 2.36 13.88 0.19
CA ASP A 87 3.29 12.76 0.23
C ASP A 87 4.13 12.73 1.53
N LYS A 88 4.40 13.90 2.14
CA LYS A 88 5.14 13.99 3.40
C LYS A 88 4.32 13.48 4.57
N ILE A 89 3.06 13.92 4.69
CA ILE A 89 2.14 13.44 5.71
C ILE A 89 1.91 11.94 5.54
N LEU A 90 1.71 11.46 4.30
CA LEU A 90 1.57 10.03 4.04
C LEU A 90 2.84 9.25 4.42
N GLY A 91 4.03 9.78 4.12
CA GLY A 91 5.30 9.20 4.54
C GLY A 91 5.38 9.03 6.06
N ASN A 92 5.00 10.07 6.81
CA ASN A 92 4.95 10.03 8.28
C ASN A 92 3.95 8.99 8.81
N ILE A 93 2.75 8.90 8.21
CA ILE A 93 1.72 7.90 8.57
C ILE A 93 2.24 6.48 8.37
N LEU A 94 3.01 6.26 7.31
CA LEU A 94 3.51 4.95 6.91
C LEU A 94 4.88 4.61 7.53
N GLY A 95 5.55 5.57 8.16
CA GLY A 95 6.91 5.39 8.67
C GLY A 95 7.96 5.25 7.56
N ILE A 96 7.72 5.82 6.38
CA ILE A 96 8.60 5.72 5.22
C ILE A 96 9.09 7.09 4.76
N PRO A 97 10.32 7.19 4.23
CA PRO A 97 10.86 8.48 3.83
C PRO A 97 10.16 9.04 2.58
N ALA A 98 9.75 10.31 2.65
CA ALA A 98 9.25 11.09 1.53
C ALA A 98 10.38 11.97 0.93
N VAL A 99 11.51 11.34 0.59
CA VAL A 99 12.73 12.02 0.14
C VAL A 99 13.18 11.52 -1.24
N GLY A 100 14.09 12.27 -1.86
CA GLY A 100 14.64 11.92 -3.18
C GLY A 100 13.78 12.39 -4.34
N SER A 101 14.12 11.92 -5.55
CA SER A 101 13.34 12.26 -6.74
C SER A 101 11.96 11.61 -6.68
N LYS A 102 10.97 12.23 -7.33
CA LYS A 102 9.59 11.70 -7.40
C LYS A 102 9.47 10.28 -7.97
N PHE A 103 10.49 9.82 -8.69
CA PHE A 103 10.54 8.45 -9.21
C PHE A 103 10.79 7.41 -8.12
N PHE A 104 11.41 7.81 -7.01
CA PHE A 104 11.74 6.94 -5.88
C PHE A 104 11.00 7.32 -4.58
N ASN A 105 10.20 8.39 -4.59
CA ASN A 105 9.36 8.78 -3.47
C ASN A 105 8.09 7.89 -3.44
N LEU A 106 8.11 6.87 -2.58
CA LEU A 106 7.02 5.89 -2.47
C LEU A 106 5.67 6.51 -2.04
N PRO A 107 5.59 7.37 -1.01
CA PRO A 107 4.36 8.10 -0.69
C PRO A 107 3.75 8.85 -1.89
N TYR A 108 4.58 9.58 -2.64
CA TYR A 108 4.14 10.29 -3.85
C TYR A 108 3.55 9.34 -4.89
N LEU A 109 4.20 8.19 -5.13
CA LEU A 109 3.71 7.17 -6.07
C LEU A 109 2.39 6.54 -5.61
N ILE A 110 2.22 6.32 -4.30
CA ILE A 110 0.97 5.81 -3.71
C ILE A 110 -0.17 6.79 -4.00
N ILE A 111 0.00 8.07 -3.66
CA ILE A 111 -1.03 9.10 -3.89
C ILE A 111 -1.37 9.22 -5.38
N LYS A 112 -0.36 9.25 -6.25
CA LYS A 112 -0.57 9.31 -7.70
C LYS A 112 -1.35 8.11 -8.23
N ASN A 113 -1.11 6.91 -7.68
CA ASN A 113 -1.88 5.71 -8.05
C ASN A 113 -3.32 5.75 -7.49
N MET A 114 -3.53 6.31 -6.29
CA MET A 114 -4.88 6.55 -5.76
C MET A 114 -5.69 7.48 -6.69
N LEU A 115 -5.12 8.61 -7.11
CA LEU A 115 -5.75 9.54 -8.06
C LEU A 115 -5.98 8.90 -9.44
N ARG A 116 -5.08 8.04 -9.92
CA ARG A 116 -5.31 7.31 -11.17
C ARG A 116 -6.46 6.30 -11.06
N ALA A 117 -6.68 5.73 -9.87
CA ALA A 117 -7.76 4.79 -9.65
C ALA A 117 -9.14 5.48 -9.72
N THR A 118 -9.29 6.73 -9.31
CA THR A 118 -10.58 7.45 -9.39
C THR A 118 -11.04 7.68 -10.84
N ASN A 119 -10.10 7.83 -11.77
CA ASN A 119 -10.37 8.04 -13.20
C ASN A 119 -10.75 6.76 -13.96
N LYS A 120 -10.74 5.59 -13.32
CA LYS A 120 -11.15 4.32 -13.94
C LYS A 120 -12.60 4.01 -13.59
N VAL A 121 -13.42 3.71 -14.61
CA VAL A 121 -14.85 3.40 -14.44
C VAL A 121 -15.04 2.15 -13.58
N ASP A 122 -14.38 1.04 -13.92
CA ASP A 122 -14.51 -0.25 -13.21
C ASP A 122 -13.18 -0.75 -12.62
N GLY A 123 -12.20 0.14 -12.45
CA GLY A 123 -10.88 -0.23 -11.94
C GLY A 123 -10.93 -0.67 -10.47
N ALA A 124 -10.04 -1.57 -10.05
CA ALA A 124 -9.90 -1.87 -8.63
C ALA A 124 -9.41 -0.65 -7.83
N LEU A 125 -9.79 -0.58 -6.55
CA LEU A 125 -9.41 0.46 -5.60
C LEU A 125 -8.21 -0.02 -4.77
N PRO A 126 -7.00 0.53 -4.97
CA PRO A 126 -5.82 0.02 -4.30
C PRO A 126 -5.71 0.44 -2.82
N TYR A 127 -4.74 -0.15 -2.13
CA TYR A 127 -4.23 0.31 -0.84
C TYR A 127 -5.20 0.30 0.35
N GLY A 128 -6.11 -0.68 0.43
CA GLY A 128 -7.08 -0.76 1.54
C GLY A 128 -6.46 -0.67 2.95
N MET A 129 -5.31 -1.34 3.18
CA MET A 129 -4.60 -1.28 4.47
C MET A 129 -3.99 0.10 4.74
N VAL A 130 -3.39 0.73 3.74
CA VAL A 130 -2.81 2.08 3.85
C VAL A 130 -3.90 3.11 4.14
N ILE A 131 -5.04 3.03 3.45
CA ILE A 131 -6.19 3.91 3.68
C ILE A 131 -6.67 3.78 5.13
N THR A 132 -6.69 2.57 5.67
CA THR A 132 -7.06 2.36 7.08
C THR A 132 -6.08 3.05 8.04
N LYS A 133 -4.77 3.01 7.76
CA LYS A 133 -3.77 3.78 8.55
C LYS A 133 -3.99 5.29 8.42
N ILE A 134 -4.33 5.79 7.23
CA ILE A 134 -4.67 7.22 7.02
C ILE A 134 -5.89 7.59 7.87
N ILE A 135 -7.00 6.86 7.74
CA ILE A 135 -8.25 7.10 8.49
C ILE A 135 -7.98 7.10 10.00
N SER A 136 -7.22 6.11 10.49
CA SER A 136 -6.84 6.01 11.90
C SER A 136 -5.97 7.17 12.37
N HIS A 137 -5.05 7.67 11.53
CA HIS A 137 -4.19 8.80 11.87
C HIS A 137 -4.98 10.09 12.09
N PHE A 138 -6.04 10.30 11.29
CA PHE A 138 -6.94 11.45 11.44
C PHE A 138 -8.05 11.25 12.48
N GLY A 139 -7.98 10.18 13.30
CA GLY A 139 -8.88 9.96 14.43
C GLY A 139 -10.30 9.54 14.05
N ILE A 140 -10.53 9.07 12.83
CA ILE A 140 -11.85 8.60 12.41
C ILE A 140 -12.11 7.22 13.02
N VAL A 141 -13.19 7.11 13.80
CA VAL A 141 -13.60 5.88 14.49
C VAL A 141 -14.26 4.91 13.52
N VAL A 142 -13.82 3.65 13.54
CA VAL A 142 -14.27 2.56 12.64
C VAL A 142 -15.40 1.69 13.25
N GLY A 143 -16.05 2.14 14.32
CA GLY A 143 -16.73 1.28 15.30
C GLY A 143 -17.72 0.25 14.74
N ASN A 144 -18.52 0.61 13.73
CA ASN A 144 -19.54 -0.29 13.16
C ASN A 144 -19.08 -0.98 11.86
N GLU A 145 -17.81 -0.85 11.49
CA GLU A 145 -17.26 -1.38 10.24
C GLU A 145 -16.81 -2.83 10.39
N VAL A 146 -17.10 -3.66 9.39
CA VAL A 146 -16.62 -5.05 9.35
C VAL A 146 -15.17 -5.08 8.82
N PRO A 147 -14.20 -5.59 9.60
CA PRO A 147 -12.82 -5.66 9.16
C PRO A 147 -12.62 -6.79 8.14
N SER A 148 -12.05 -6.45 7.00
CA SER A 148 -11.47 -7.41 6.04
C SER A 148 -9.98 -7.54 6.29
N ARG A 149 -9.41 -8.71 5.96
CA ARG A 149 -7.99 -9.00 6.11
C ARG A 149 -7.42 -9.54 4.80
N ILE A 150 -6.10 -9.49 4.70
CA ILE A 150 -5.35 -10.12 3.61
C ILE A 150 -5.59 -11.63 3.59
N ASP A 151 -5.41 -12.23 2.42
CA ASP A 151 -5.36 -13.69 2.26
C ASP A 151 -3.91 -14.16 2.00
N VAL A 152 -3.67 -15.48 2.03
CA VAL A 152 -2.35 -16.08 1.76
C VAL A 152 -1.81 -15.65 0.39
N GLY A 153 -2.69 -15.45 -0.59
CA GLY A 153 -2.32 -14.95 -1.92
C GLY A 153 -1.73 -13.54 -1.92
N ASP A 154 -1.99 -12.74 -0.89
CA ASP A 154 -1.48 -11.38 -0.73
C ASP A 154 -0.10 -11.30 -0.07
N ILE A 155 0.45 -12.44 0.33
CA ILE A 155 1.75 -12.55 0.96
C ILE A 155 2.79 -13.03 -0.08
N TYR A 156 3.81 -12.22 -0.31
CA TYR A 156 5.01 -12.63 -1.02
C TYR A 156 5.88 -13.48 -0.09
N ASN A 157 6.04 -14.74 -0.46
CA ASN A 157 6.81 -15.77 0.25
C ASN A 157 7.67 -16.59 -0.74
N ASP A 158 8.27 -17.69 -0.27
CA ASP A 158 9.08 -18.61 -1.07
C ASP A 158 8.33 -19.12 -2.32
N SER A 159 7.02 -19.35 -2.20
CA SER A 159 6.16 -19.79 -3.29
C SER A 159 5.99 -18.71 -4.36
N SER A 160 6.05 -17.44 -3.97
CA SER A 160 6.06 -16.33 -4.91
C SER A 160 7.35 -16.29 -5.74
N LEU A 161 8.52 -16.52 -5.13
CA LEU A 161 9.77 -16.65 -5.87
C LEU A 161 9.77 -17.84 -6.83
N LYS A 162 9.25 -19.00 -6.39
CA LYS A 162 9.11 -20.19 -7.25
C LYS A 162 8.25 -19.93 -8.49
N ARG A 163 7.17 -19.13 -8.35
CA ARG A 163 6.31 -18.68 -9.46
C ARG A 163 7.01 -17.67 -10.37
N MET A 164 7.91 -16.85 -9.83
CA MET A 164 8.75 -15.93 -10.60
C MET A 164 9.92 -16.62 -11.31
N GLY A 165 9.98 -17.97 -11.30
CA GLY A 165 11.03 -18.71 -11.97
C GLY A 165 12.31 -18.85 -11.16
N TRP A 166 12.27 -18.70 -9.84
CA TRP A 166 13.45 -18.93 -8.99
C TRP A 166 13.43 -20.32 -8.36
N LYS A 167 14.61 -20.86 -8.06
CA LYS A 167 14.82 -22.12 -7.36
C LYS A 167 15.78 -21.91 -6.19
N ARG A 168 15.42 -22.43 -5.02
CA ARG A 168 16.29 -22.47 -3.84
C ARG A 168 17.21 -23.69 -3.94
N VAL A 169 18.52 -23.47 -3.83
CA VAL A 169 19.57 -24.49 -3.97
C VAL A 169 20.55 -24.33 -2.81
N TYR A 170 21.02 -25.45 -2.26
CA TYR A 170 22.11 -25.44 -1.29
C TYR A 170 23.46 -25.54 -2.02
N LYS A 171 24.40 -24.66 -1.68
CA LYS A 171 25.79 -24.71 -2.13
C LYS A 171 26.72 -24.85 -0.92
N PRO A 172 27.69 -25.79 -0.93
CA PRO A 172 28.57 -26.04 0.20
C PRO A 172 29.26 -24.79 0.77
N ASP A 173 29.75 -23.89 -0.10
CA ASP A 173 30.50 -22.70 0.32
C ASP A 173 29.62 -21.45 0.55
N GLU A 174 28.35 -21.49 0.14
CA GLU A 174 27.48 -20.30 0.10
C GLU A 174 26.20 -20.45 0.92
N GLY A 175 25.91 -21.65 1.43
CA GLY A 175 24.64 -21.97 2.07
C GLY A 175 23.49 -22.03 1.07
N PHE A 176 22.29 -21.65 1.51
CA PHE A 176 21.12 -21.61 0.64
C PHE A 176 21.10 -20.34 -0.22
N VAL A 177 20.90 -20.52 -1.52
CA VAL A 177 20.85 -19.44 -2.50
C VAL A 177 19.66 -19.60 -3.43
N TRP A 178 19.13 -18.47 -3.91
CA TRP A 178 18.08 -18.44 -4.93
C TRP A 178 18.70 -18.18 -6.30
N LEU A 179 18.44 -19.07 -7.26
CA LEU A 179 18.92 -18.96 -8.64
C LEU A 179 17.74 -18.93 -9.61
N PRO A 180 17.83 -18.18 -10.73
CA PRO A 180 16.88 -18.32 -11.83
C PRO A 180 16.84 -19.76 -12.35
N LYS A 181 15.65 -20.23 -12.72
CA LYS A 181 15.42 -21.50 -13.42
C LYS A 181 15.81 -21.40 -14.89
#